data_AF-A0A844QIF4-F1
#
_entry.id   AF-A0A844QIF4-F1
#
_cell.length_a   1.000
_cell.length_b   1.000
_cell.length_c   1.000
_cell.angle_alpha   90.00
_cell.angle_beta   90.00
_cell.angle_gamma   90.00
#
_symmetry.space_group_name_H-M   'P 1'
#
loop_
_entity.id
_entity.type
_entity.pdbx_description
1 polymer ?
#
loop_
_entity_poly.entity_id
_entity_poly.type
_entity_poly.pdbx_seq_one_letter_code
_entity_poly.pdbx_strand_id
1 'polypeptide(L)'
;MAYSRNPFLQAARAKPAAKRSTRFWASPAGRHLKLARNCFALAKRHKYRGNRKKYWAMLAMGRRALALSKAEVRLWKRGNALRRRSFSVQRARA
;
A
#
# COMPACT_ATOMS: atom_id res chain seq x y z
N MET A 1 1.36 36.28 39.22
CA MET A 1 2.04 35.35 38.29
C MET A 1 0.99 34.74 37.35
N ALA A 2 0.92 35.20 36.10
CA ALA A 2 -0.02 34.66 35.11
C ALA A 2 0.78 34.08 33.95
N TYR A 3 0.92 32.75 33.91
CA TYR A 3 1.51 32.07 32.77
C TYR A 3 0.52 32.09 31.61
N SER A 4 0.78 32.94 30.61
CA SER A 4 -0.02 33.02 29.40
C SER A 4 -0.02 31.68 28.67
N ARG A 5 -1.23 31.16 28.43
CA ARG A 5 -1.48 29.94 27.68
C ARG A 5 -1.34 30.27 26.20
N ASN A 6 -0.10 30.35 25.71
CA ASN A 6 0.22 30.77 24.35
C ASN A 6 -0.47 29.85 23.30
N PRO A 7 -1.48 30.32 22.55
CA PRO A 7 -2.24 29.49 21.61
C PRO A 7 -1.40 29.07 20.39
N PHE A 8 -0.35 29.83 20.07
CA PHE A 8 0.56 29.55 18.97
C PHE A 8 1.38 28.26 19.17
N LEU A 9 1.74 27.94 20.42
CA LEU A 9 2.48 26.71 20.74
C LEU A 9 1.57 25.47 20.72
N GLN A 10 0.25 25.65 20.82
CA GLN A 10 -0.72 24.57 20.73
C GLN A 10 -0.98 24.16 19.27
N ALA A 11 -0.93 25.12 18.34
CA ALA A 11 -1.01 24.87 16.90
C ALA A 11 0.20 24.09 16.35
N ALA A 12 1.40 24.30 16.90
CA ALA A 12 2.61 23.59 16.48
C ALA A 12 2.63 22.09 16.85
N ARG A 13 1.80 21.66 17.83
CA ARG A 13 1.67 20.26 18.24
C ARG A 13 0.65 19.46 17.41
N ALA A 14 -0.17 20.13 16.61
CA ALA A 14 -1.06 19.46 15.66
C ALA A 14 -0.22 18.96 14.47
N LYS A 15 0.55 17.89 14.70
CA LYS A 15 1.13 17.10 13.61
C LYS A 15 -0.01 16.77 12.65
N PRO A 16 0.02 17.21 11.38
CA PRO A 16 -1.00 16.78 10.44
C PRO A 16 -0.94 15.26 10.43
N ALA A 17 -2.05 14.60 10.79
CA ALA A 17 -2.19 13.17 10.68
C ALA A 17 -1.80 12.83 9.25
N ALA A 18 -0.60 12.26 9.08
CA ALA A 18 0.02 12.08 7.77
C ALA A 18 -1.00 11.36 6.90
N LYS A 19 -1.55 12.05 5.89
CA LYS A 19 -2.44 11.46 4.89
C LYS A 19 -1.70 10.26 4.33
N ARG A 20 -2.04 9.08 4.85
CA ARG A 20 -1.31 7.83 4.64
C ARG A 20 -1.55 7.39 3.19
N SER A 21 -0.73 7.96 2.31
CA SER A 21 -0.54 7.72 0.88
C SER A 21 -1.76 7.22 0.07
N THR A 22 -2.52 8.14 -0.51
CA THR A 22 -3.27 7.90 -1.77
C THR A 22 -2.35 7.33 -2.87
N ARG A 23 -1.05 7.61 -2.81
CA ARG A 23 -0.01 7.09 -3.71
C ARG A 23 0.13 5.56 -3.74
N PHE A 24 -0.18 4.84 -2.66
CA PHE A 24 -0.08 3.37 -2.68
C PHE A 24 -1.10 2.78 -3.66
N TRP A 25 -2.33 3.28 -3.67
CA TRP A 25 -3.38 2.85 -4.59
C TRP A 25 -3.08 3.18 -6.05
N ALA A 26 -2.32 4.25 -6.30
CA ALA A 26 -1.83 4.61 -7.63
C ALA A 26 -0.60 3.78 -8.07
N SER A 27 0.11 3.14 -7.13
CA SER A 27 1.26 2.28 -7.45
C SER A 27 0.83 0.99 -8.19
N PRO A 28 1.73 0.35 -8.97
CA PRO A 28 1.47 -0.96 -9.55
C PRO A 28 0.95 -1.99 -8.52
N ALA A 29 1.57 -2.02 -7.33
CA ALA A 29 1.17 -2.91 -6.23
C ALA A 29 -0.25 -2.65 -5.74
N GLY A 30 -0.65 -1.38 -5.64
CA GLY A 30 -2.01 -0.99 -5.27
C GLY A 30 -3.04 -1.34 -6.35
N ARG A 31 -2.68 -1.18 -7.63
CA ARG A 31 -3.54 -1.56 -8.76
C ARG A 31 -3.80 -3.07 -8.79
N HIS A 32 -2.76 -3.89 -8.61
CA HIS A 32 -2.90 -5.35 -8.51
C HIS A 32 -3.71 -5.79 -7.28
N LEU A 33 -3.54 -5.10 -6.14
CA LEU A 33 -4.36 -5.37 -4.95
C LEU A 33 -5.84 -5.03 -5.18
N LYS A 34 -6.12 -3.90 -5.85
CA LYS A 34 -7.49 -3.52 -6.23
C LYS A 34 -8.11 -4.54 -7.18
N LEU A 35 -7.37 -4.99 -8.17
CA LEU A 35 -7.80 -6.05 -9.10
C LEU A 35 -8.12 -7.35 -8.35
N ALA A 36 -7.24 -7.78 -7.43
CA ALA A 36 -7.48 -8.97 -6.61
C ALA A 36 -8.78 -8.86 -5.80
N ARG A 37 -9.04 -7.71 -5.18
CA ARG A 37 -10.28 -7.44 -4.44
C ARG A 37 -11.51 -7.52 -5.34
N ASN A 38 -11.45 -6.95 -6.54
CA ASN A 38 -12.54 -7.02 -7.51
C ASN A 38 -12.81 -8.46 -7.96
N CYS A 39 -11.77 -9.24 -8.26
CA CYS A 39 -11.89 -10.64 -8.61
C CYS A 39 -12.54 -11.47 -7.49
N PHE A 40 -12.15 -11.25 -6.22
CA PHE A 40 -12.78 -11.95 -5.10
C PHE A 40 -14.23 -11.54 -4.87
N ALA A 41 -14.57 -10.27 -5.07
CA ALA A 41 -15.96 -9.80 -5.01
C ALA A 41 -16.82 -10.46 -6.11
N LEU A 42 -16.30 -10.53 -7.34
CA LEU A 42 -16.96 -11.23 -8.45
C LEU A 42 -17.08 -12.74 -8.21
N ALA A 43 -16.04 -13.36 -7.65
CA ALA A 43 -16.07 -14.77 -7.27
C ALA A 43 -17.22 -15.02 -6.28
N LYS A 44 -17.34 -14.22 -5.21
CA LYS A 44 -18.47 -14.32 -4.27
C LYS A 44 -19.83 -14.23 -4.98
N ARG A 45 -20.01 -13.26 -5.88
CA ARG A 45 -21.24 -13.13 -6.68
C ARG A 45 -21.54 -14.38 -7.51
N HIS A 46 -20.53 -14.97 -8.15
CA HIS A 46 -20.70 -16.20 -8.92
C HIS A 46 -20.97 -17.42 -8.04
N LYS A 47 -20.45 -17.47 -6.81
CA LYS A 47 -20.78 -18.50 -5.82
C LYS A 47 -22.26 -18.46 -5.47
N TYR A 48 -22.81 -17.27 -5.18
CA TYR A 48 -24.25 -17.12 -4.88
C TYR A 48 -25.15 -17.46 -6.07
N ARG A 49 -24.71 -17.18 -7.30
CA ARG A 49 -25.44 -17.55 -8.53
C ARG A 49 -25.25 -19.02 -8.95
N GLY A 50 -24.54 -19.84 -8.17
CA GLY A 50 -24.29 -21.25 -8.49
C GLY A 50 -23.30 -21.51 -9.66
N ASN A 51 -22.67 -20.47 -10.22
CA ASN A 51 -21.77 -20.63 -11.38
C ASN A 51 -20.35 -20.99 -10.94
N ARG A 52 -20.12 -22.29 -10.70
CA ARG A 52 -18.85 -22.85 -10.20
C ARG A 52 -17.66 -22.57 -11.13
N LYS A 53 -17.82 -22.67 -12.45
CA LYS A 53 -16.74 -22.44 -13.43
C LYS A 53 -16.19 -21.01 -13.34
N LYS A 54 -17.09 -20.01 -13.35
CA LYS A 54 -16.70 -18.60 -13.21
C LYS A 54 -16.17 -18.28 -11.81
N TYR A 55 -16.73 -18.91 -10.77
CA TYR A 55 -16.20 -18.77 -9.41
C TYR A 55 -14.72 -19.16 -9.33
N TRP A 56 -14.36 -20.37 -9.78
CA TRP A 56 -12.97 -20.85 -9.72
C TRP A 56 -12.03 -20.01 -10.58
N ALA A 57 -12.46 -19.61 -11.77
CA ALA A 57 -11.69 -18.73 -12.65
C ALA A 57 -11.38 -17.37 -11.98
N MET A 58 -12.39 -16.73 -11.38
CA MET A 58 -12.22 -15.46 -10.68
C MET A 58 -11.39 -15.60 -9.41
N LEU A 59 -11.54 -16.71 -8.67
CA LEU A 59 -10.72 -17.02 -7.50
C LEU A 59 -9.24 -17.17 -7.89
N ALA A 60 -8.95 -17.90 -8.98
CA ALA A 60 -7.60 -18.09 -9.48
C ALA A 60 -6.96 -16.76 -9.95
N MET A 61 -7.71 -15.94 -10.70
CA MET A 61 -7.26 -14.59 -11.09
C MET A 61 -6.97 -13.71 -9.87
N GLY A 62 -7.87 -13.69 -8.88
CA GLY A 62 -7.67 -12.90 -7.66
C GLY A 62 -6.41 -13.29 -6.89
N ARG A 63 -6.11 -14.60 -6.81
CA ARG A 63 -4.87 -15.10 -6.18
C ARG A 63 -3.63 -14.70 -6.96
N ARG A 64 -3.65 -14.76 -8.30
CA ARG A 64 -2.53 -14.32 -9.17
C ARG A 64 -2.26 -12.82 -9.02
N ALA A 65 -3.31 -11.99 -9.08
CA ALA A 65 -3.17 -10.54 -8.88
C ALA A 65 -2.62 -10.20 -7.49
N LEU A 66 -3.05 -10.91 -6.44
CA LEU A 66 -2.51 -10.73 -5.09
C LEU A 66 -1.03 -11.13 -5.00
N ALA A 67 -0.62 -12.20 -5.69
CA ALA A 67 0.77 -12.64 -5.74
C ALA A 67 1.66 -11.58 -6.42
N LEU A 68 1.19 -10.98 -7.51
CA LEU A 68 1.89 -9.87 -8.20
C LEU A 68 2.03 -8.64 -7.29
N SER A 69 0.96 -8.23 -6.62
CA SER A 69 1.01 -7.13 -5.64
C SER A 69 2.07 -7.38 -4.56
N LYS A 70 2.14 -8.61 -4.02
CA LYS A 70 3.16 -9.00 -3.03
C LYS A 70 4.57 -9.01 -3.62
N ALA A 71 4.74 -9.38 -4.88
CA ALA A 71 6.03 -9.38 -5.55
C ALA A 71 6.54 -7.94 -5.75
N GLU A 72 5.69 -7.03 -6.19
CA GLU A 72 6.03 -5.62 -6.37
C GLU A 72 6.38 -4.92 -5.06
N VAL A 73 5.64 -5.21 -3.97
CA VAL A 73 5.99 -4.70 -2.63
C VAL A 73 7.37 -5.22 -2.20
N ARG A 74 7.68 -6.49 -2.47
CA ARG A 74 9.00 -7.06 -2.17
C ARG A 74 10.10 -6.39 -2.98
N LEU A 75 9.87 -6.16 -4.27
CA LEU A 75 10.83 -5.52 -5.16
C LEU A 75 11.08 -4.07 -4.74
N TRP A 76 10.03 -3.35 -4.36
CA TRP A 76 10.13 -1.99 -3.81
C TRP A 76 10.97 -1.95 -2.52
N LYS A 77 10.75 -2.88 -1.59
CA LYS A 77 11.56 -2.99 -0.37
C LYS A 77 13.04 -3.26 -0.68
N ARG A 78 13.32 -4.15 -1.64
CA ARG A 78 14.68 -4.44 -2.11
C ARG A 78 15.34 -3.20 -2.72
N GLY A 79 14.65 -2.49 -3.62
CA GLY A 79 15.15 -1.25 -4.22
C GLY A 79 15.43 -0.16 -3.17
N ASN A 80 14.58 -0.02 -2.16
CA ASN A 80 14.79 0.95 -1.08
C ASN A 80 16.00 0.58 -0.19
N ALA A 81 16.20 -0.71 0.08
CA ALA A 81 17.38 -1.19 0.80
C ALA A 81 18.67 -0.92 0.02
N LEU A 82 18.67 -1.16 -1.30
CA LEU A 82 19.79 -0.81 -2.18
C LEU A 82 20.07 0.70 -2.17
N ARG A 83 19.03 1.52 -2.31
CA ARG A 83 19.16 2.98 -2.26
C ARG A 83 19.82 3.46 -0.97
N ARG A 84 19.40 2.92 0.18
CA ARG A 84 20.00 3.24 1.49
C ARG A 84 21.46 2.85 1.58
N ARG A 85 21.84 1.67 1.04
CA ARG A 85 23.23 1.22 0.97
C ARG A 85 24.08 2.12 0.09
N SER A 86 23.58 2.52 -1.08
CA SER A 86 24.28 3.47 -1.96
C SER A 86 24.53 4.82 -1.27
N PHE A 87 23.53 5.34 -0.56
CA PHE A 87 23.68 6.59 0.22
C PHE A 87 24.67 6.46 1.38
N SER A 88 24.72 5.33 2.09
CA SER A 88 25.73 5.12 3.14
C SER A 88 27.14 5.04 2.57
N VAL A 89 27.33 4.41 1.40
CA VAL A 89 28.63 4.35 0.72
C VAL A 89 29.06 5.72 0.21
N GLN A 90 28.15 6.51 -0.38
CA GLN A 90 28.45 7.89 -0.79
C GLN A 90 28.82 8.78 0.41
N ARG A 91 28.10 8.64 1.53
CA ARG A 91 28.40 9.38 2.77
C ARG A 91 29.71 8.96 3.44
N ALA A 92 30.13 7.71 3.28
CA ALA A 92 31.41 7.23 3.80
C ALA A 92 32.61 7.62 2.90
N ARG A 93 32.35 8.09 1.68
CA ARG A 93 33.36 8.58 0.72
C ARG A 93 33.52 10.10 0.73
N ALA A 94 32.61 10.82 1.39
CA ALA A 94 32.63 12.27 1.57
C ALA A 94 33.19 12.61 2.95
#